data_AF-A0A519ZA19-F1
#
_entry.id   AF-A0A519ZA19-F1
#
_cell.length_a   1.000
_cell.length_b   1.000
_cell.length_c   1.000
_cell.angle_alpha   90.00
_cell.angle_beta   90.00
_cell.angle_gamma   90.00
#
_symmetry.space_group_name_H-M   'P 1'
#
loop_
_entity.id
_entity.type
_entity.pdbx_description
1 polymer ?
#
loop_
_entity_poly.entity_id
_entity_poly.type
_entity_poly.pdbx_seq_one_letter_code
_entity_poly.pdbx_strand_id
1 'polypeptide(L)'
;QAVHRLIEAQARRRPDAVAVVSGGQQLSYAVLNARANQLARHLATLGVGPDVVVGIAAERSLEMVVGLLAVMKAGGAYLPMDPELPAERLAYMLADSGVDLLLTQSRLRARLPDLAGQRVVALDTVALDDEPMGDLDVALQGEHLAYVIYTSGSTGRPKGAANRHAALFNRLAWMQQAYALRPDDVVLQKTPFSFDVSVWEFFWPLMVGARLVMAPPGAHRDPGTLIELIRSQAVTTLHFVPSMLQAFMAHDEVASCTSLRRVVCSGEALPADLQDRALRALPWSGLFNLYGPTEAAIDVTHWTCRLDGHASVPIGAPISDTRTWVLDADLNPVAPGVPGELYLGGEGLARGYLNRAGLTAERFVADPFDGEGGRLYRT
;
A
#
# COMPACT_ATOMS: atom_id res chain seq x y z
N GLN A 1 -0.61 9.76 13.46
CA GLN A 1 0.75 10.28 13.20
C GLN A 1 1.21 9.87 11.81
N ALA A 2 2.16 10.57 11.18
CA ALA A 2 2.66 10.19 9.86
C ALA A 2 3.66 9.02 9.93
N VAL A 3 3.50 8.03 9.07
CA VAL A 3 4.30 6.77 9.12
C VAL A 3 5.79 6.99 8.88
N HIS A 4 6.18 7.97 8.06
CA HIS A 4 7.61 8.26 7.82
C HIS A 4 8.37 8.65 9.11
N ARG A 5 7.69 9.24 10.11
CA ARG A 5 8.29 9.56 11.41
C ARG A 5 8.71 8.31 12.20
N LEU A 6 8.01 7.18 12.01
CA LEU A 6 8.40 5.90 12.60
C LEU A 6 9.63 5.32 11.90
N ILE A 7 9.76 5.53 10.59
CA ILE A 7 10.91 5.11 9.80
C ILE A 7 12.16 5.92 10.19
N GLU A 8 12.00 7.24 10.42
CA GLU A 8 13.06 8.09 10.99
C GLU A 8 13.55 7.59 12.35
N ALA A 9 12.63 7.17 13.21
CA ALA A 9 12.99 6.57 14.49
C ALA A 9 13.77 5.25 14.31
N GLN A 10 13.43 4.42 13.31
CA GLN A 10 14.23 3.24 12.98
C GLN A 10 15.61 3.60 12.44
N ALA A 11 15.74 4.65 11.63
CA ALA A 11 17.03 5.11 11.12
C ALA A 11 17.98 5.57 12.24
N ARG A 12 17.45 6.15 13.32
CA ARG A 12 18.23 6.43 14.53
C ARG A 12 18.54 5.18 15.35
N ARG A 13 17.58 4.26 15.47
CA ARG A 13 17.70 3.07 16.33
C ARG A 13 18.59 1.98 15.74
N ARG A 14 18.58 1.82 14.41
CA ARG A 14 19.27 0.74 13.67
C ARG A 14 19.89 1.27 12.36
N PRO A 15 20.80 2.26 12.41
CA PRO A 15 21.31 2.95 11.23
C PRO A 15 21.93 2.01 10.18
N ASP A 16 22.67 1.00 10.64
CA ASP A 16 23.41 0.07 9.77
C ASP A 16 22.59 -1.15 9.33
N ALA A 17 21.38 -1.35 9.87
CA ALA A 17 20.52 -2.45 9.46
C ALA A 17 20.05 -2.25 8.01
N VAL A 18 19.98 -3.34 7.25
CA VAL A 18 19.49 -3.31 5.86
C VAL A 18 17.99 -3.01 5.86
N ALA A 19 17.61 -1.90 5.22
CA ALA A 19 16.22 -1.48 5.10
C ALA A 19 15.59 -2.01 3.82
N VAL A 20 16.25 -1.83 2.68
CA VAL A 20 15.71 -2.17 1.36
C VAL A 20 16.76 -2.92 0.55
N VAL A 21 16.34 -3.99 -0.13
CA VAL A 21 17.14 -4.75 -1.09
C VAL A 21 16.43 -4.75 -2.45
N SER A 22 17.18 -4.48 -3.52
CA SER A 22 16.68 -4.56 -4.89
C SER A 22 17.77 -5.11 -5.79
N GLY A 23 17.57 -6.33 -6.31
CA GLY A 23 18.62 -7.05 -7.04
C GLY A 23 19.88 -7.24 -6.17
N GLY A 24 21.05 -6.90 -6.72
CA GLY A 24 22.33 -6.95 -6.01
C GLY A 24 22.65 -5.73 -5.13
N GLN A 25 21.73 -4.76 -5.03
CA GLN A 25 21.95 -3.52 -4.30
C GLN A 25 21.09 -3.47 -3.02
N GLN A 26 21.58 -2.74 -2.02
CA GLN A 26 20.89 -2.57 -0.75
C GLN A 26 21.14 -1.18 -0.16
N LEU A 27 20.16 -0.68 0.61
CA LEU A 27 20.30 0.52 1.44
C LEU A 27 20.13 0.14 2.91
N SER A 28 21.00 0.69 3.77
CA SER A 28 20.75 0.69 5.21
C SER A 28 19.66 1.70 5.56
N TYR A 29 19.11 1.60 6.77
CA TYR A 29 18.13 2.58 7.26
C TYR A 29 18.68 4.01 7.28
N ALA A 30 19.94 4.21 7.68
CA ALA A 30 20.56 5.54 7.68
C ALA A 30 20.68 6.10 6.26
N VAL A 31 21.13 5.29 5.30
CA VAL A 31 21.30 5.73 3.90
C VAL A 31 19.96 5.99 3.24
N LEU A 32 18.96 5.13 3.46
CA LEU A 32 17.60 5.33 2.96
C LEU A 32 17.02 6.65 3.47
N ASN A 33 17.14 6.90 4.79
CA ASN A 33 16.60 8.11 5.41
C ASN A 33 17.31 9.37 4.90
N ALA A 34 18.65 9.35 4.80
CA ALA A 34 19.43 10.46 4.29
C ALA A 34 19.04 10.82 2.85
N ARG A 35 18.99 9.83 1.94
CA ARG A 35 18.60 10.06 0.54
C ARG A 35 17.17 10.58 0.42
N ALA A 36 16.25 10.03 1.21
CA ALA A 36 14.86 10.50 1.23
C ALA A 36 14.74 11.93 1.78
N ASN A 37 15.54 12.30 2.78
CA ASN A 37 15.58 13.67 3.32
C ASN A 37 16.13 14.67 2.31
N GLN A 38 17.24 14.34 1.63
CA GLN A 38 17.81 15.19 0.59
C GLN A 38 16.83 15.45 -0.54
N LEU A 39 16.19 14.38 -1.05
CA LEU A 39 15.16 14.52 -2.07
C LEU A 39 13.95 15.30 -1.53
N ALA A 40 13.51 15.06 -0.30
CA ALA A 40 12.38 15.79 0.30
C ALA A 40 12.63 17.30 0.39
N ARG A 41 13.86 17.74 0.69
CA ARG A 41 14.23 19.17 0.70
C ARG A 41 14.12 19.77 -0.69
N HIS A 42 14.69 19.08 -1.68
CA HIS A 42 14.57 19.50 -3.06
C HIS A 42 13.09 19.60 -3.49
N LEU A 43 12.27 18.59 -3.17
CA LEU A 43 10.83 18.60 -3.43
C LEU A 43 10.11 19.77 -2.74
N ALA A 44 10.50 20.12 -1.50
CA ALA A 44 9.95 21.28 -0.81
C ALA A 44 10.30 22.59 -1.53
N THR A 45 11.50 22.74 -2.11
CA THR A 45 11.83 23.91 -2.95
C THR A 45 10.97 23.99 -4.23
N LEU A 46 10.46 22.86 -4.69
CA LEU A 46 9.52 22.76 -5.81
C LEU A 46 8.06 22.97 -5.37
N GLY A 47 7.80 23.26 -4.09
CA GLY A 47 6.48 23.55 -3.56
C GLY A 47 5.71 22.33 -3.07
N VAL A 48 6.36 21.18 -2.88
CA VAL A 48 5.73 20.03 -2.22
C VAL A 48 5.53 20.34 -0.73
N GLY A 49 4.31 20.07 -0.25
CA GLY A 49 3.86 20.32 1.12
C GLY A 49 2.56 19.58 1.42
N PRO A 50 1.90 19.86 2.56
CA PRO A 50 0.62 19.26 2.92
C PRO A 50 -0.41 19.29 1.79
N ASP A 51 -1.04 18.14 1.52
CA ASP A 51 -2.04 17.92 0.47
C ASP A 51 -1.59 18.14 -0.98
N VAL A 52 -0.32 18.46 -1.22
CA VAL A 52 0.25 18.50 -2.58
C VAL A 52 0.46 17.07 -3.07
N VAL A 53 -0.17 16.74 -4.20
CA VAL A 53 -0.05 15.42 -4.84
C VAL A 53 1.13 15.42 -5.80
N VAL A 54 2.03 14.44 -5.64
CA VAL A 54 3.21 14.25 -6.49
C VAL A 54 3.07 12.92 -7.23
N GLY A 55 3.13 12.96 -8.56
CA GLY A 55 3.12 11.76 -9.38
C GLY A 55 4.45 11.02 -9.25
N ILE A 56 4.41 9.69 -9.23
CA ILE A 56 5.62 8.85 -9.29
C ILE A 56 5.42 7.79 -10.37
N ALA A 57 6.20 7.90 -11.44
CA ALA A 57 6.27 6.90 -12.51
C ALA A 57 7.60 6.17 -12.48
N ALA A 58 7.65 5.04 -11.79
CA ALA A 58 8.88 4.29 -11.59
C ALA A 58 8.64 2.78 -11.73
N GLU A 59 9.67 2.06 -12.17
CA GLU A 59 9.76 0.62 -11.96
C GLU A 59 10.43 0.33 -10.62
N ARG A 60 10.21 -0.87 -10.07
CA ARG A 60 10.76 -1.27 -8.77
C ARG A 60 12.27 -1.08 -8.70
N SER A 61 12.70 -0.24 -7.76
CA SER A 61 14.10 0.02 -7.48
C SER A 61 14.27 0.63 -6.09
N LEU A 62 15.51 0.87 -5.68
CA LEU A 62 15.81 1.59 -4.44
C LEU A 62 15.30 3.05 -4.52
N GLU A 63 15.45 3.67 -5.69
CA GLU A 63 15.04 5.05 -5.98
C GLU A 63 13.53 5.23 -5.87
N MET A 64 12.73 4.21 -6.22
CA MET A 64 11.27 4.24 -6.00
C MET A 64 10.95 4.40 -4.52
N VAL A 65 11.58 3.62 -3.63
CA VAL A 65 11.34 3.70 -2.19
C VAL A 65 11.82 5.04 -1.62
N VAL A 66 12.96 5.54 -2.09
CA VAL A 66 13.45 6.89 -1.76
C VAL A 66 12.43 7.96 -2.17
N GLY A 67 11.89 7.88 -3.39
CA GLY A 67 10.88 8.81 -3.90
C GLY A 67 9.59 8.82 -3.09
N LEU A 68 9.05 7.64 -2.76
CA LEU A 68 7.86 7.50 -1.92
C LEU A 68 8.06 8.16 -0.55
N LEU A 69 9.18 7.87 0.11
CA LEU A 69 9.50 8.46 1.42
C LEU A 69 9.76 9.95 1.33
N ALA A 70 10.43 10.42 0.28
CA ALA A 70 10.74 11.83 0.10
C ALA A 70 9.48 12.68 -0.07
N VAL A 71 8.50 12.20 -0.85
CA VAL A 71 7.20 12.88 -0.98
C VAL A 71 6.51 13.00 0.37
N MET A 72 6.43 11.89 1.13
CA MET A 72 5.81 11.92 2.46
C MET A 72 6.55 12.81 3.45
N LYS A 73 7.89 12.86 3.40
CA LYS A 73 8.74 13.70 4.27
C LYS A 73 8.65 15.18 3.94
N ALA A 74 8.46 15.53 2.66
CA ALA A 74 8.14 16.88 2.23
C ALA A 74 6.70 17.28 2.63
N GLY A 75 5.88 16.32 3.08
CA GLY A 75 4.50 16.51 3.50
C GLY A 75 3.46 16.30 2.41
N GLY A 76 3.89 15.93 1.20
CA GLY A 76 3.00 15.64 0.08
C GLY A 76 2.44 14.22 0.13
N ALA A 77 1.50 13.96 -0.78
CA ALA A 77 0.93 12.65 -1.04
C ALA A 77 1.45 12.12 -2.39
N TYR A 78 1.89 10.86 -2.44
CA TYR A 78 2.30 10.29 -3.71
C TYR A 78 1.10 9.72 -4.48
N LEU A 79 1.16 9.83 -5.81
CA LEU A 79 0.24 9.19 -6.75
C LEU A 79 1.05 8.22 -7.62
N PRO A 80 0.92 6.89 -7.41
CA PRO A 80 1.66 5.91 -8.17
C PRO A 80 1.12 5.80 -9.60
N MET A 81 2.01 5.90 -10.58
CA MET A 81 1.72 5.81 -12.00
C MET A 81 2.54 4.67 -12.59
N ASP A 82 1.90 3.55 -12.87
CA ASP A 82 2.61 2.40 -13.44
C ASP A 82 3.05 2.69 -14.90
N PRO A 83 4.36 2.72 -15.20
CA PRO A 83 4.88 3.01 -16.54
C PRO A 83 4.52 1.95 -17.60
N GLU A 84 3.95 0.81 -17.21
CA GLU A 84 3.41 -0.20 -18.13
C GLU A 84 1.97 0.09 -18.56
N LEU A 85 1.28 1.05 -17.92
CA LEU A 85 -0.06 1.45 -18.35
C LEU A 85 -0.02 2.13 -19.72
N PRO A 86 -1.11 2.01 -20.52
CA PRO A 86 -1.22 2.73 -21.77
C PRO A 86 -1.01 4.24 -21.60
N ALA A 87 -0.32 4.88 -22.55
CA ALA A 87 -0.01 6.31 -22.47
C ALA A 87 -1.26 7.19 -22.28
N GLU A 88 -2.38 6.84 -22.92
CA GLU A 88 -3.68 7.52 -22.74
C GLU A 88 -4.20 7.45 -21.29
N ARG A 89 -3.96 6.31 -20.62
CA ARG A 89 -4.34 6.12 -19.22
C ARG A 89 -3.49 7.01 -18.30
N LEU A 90 -2.19 7.07 -18.55
CA LEU A 90 -1.27 7.94 -17.81
C LEU A 90 -1.59 9.42 -18.03
N ALA A 91 -1.87 9.82 -19.28
CA ALA A 91 -2.27 11.18 -19.64
C ALA A 91 -3.57 11.58 -18.95
N TYR A 92 -4.57 10.69 -18.93
CA TYR A 92 -5.79 10.92 -18.16
C TYR A 92 -5.49 11.14 -16.68
N MET A 93 -4.66 10.28 -16.07
CA MET A 93 -4.35 10.39 -14.64
C MET A 93 -3.66 11.72 -14.31
N LEU A 94 -2.73 12.19 -15.15
CA LEU A 94 -2.08 13.49 -15.00
C LEU A 94 -3.10 14.63 -15.08
N ALA A 95 -3.93 14.63 -16.13
CA ALA A 95 -4.94 15.66 -16.34
C ALA A 95 -5.99 15.71 -15.22
N ASP A 96 -6.44 14.54 -14.76
CA ASP A 96 -7.48 14.42 -13.75
C ASP A 96 -7.01 14.77 -12.33
N SER A 97 -5.78 14.37 -12.01
CA SER A 97 -5.18 14.64 -10.71
C SER A 97 -4.69 16.09 -10.58
N GLY A 98 -4.36 16.74 -11.70
CA GLY A 98 -3.76 18.08 -11.69
C GLY A 98 -2.33 18.09 -11.13
N VAL A 99 -1.61 16.96 -11.24
CA VAL A 99 -0.23 16.85 -10.76
C VAL A 99 0.70 17.73 -11.59
N ASP A 100 1.39 18.66 -10.92
CA ASP A 100 2.37 19.57 -11.53
C ASP A 100 3.82 19.05 -11.44
N LEU A 101 4.08 18.04 -10.62
CA LEU A 101 5.40 17.47 -10.36
C LEU A 101 5.38 15.96 -10.48
N LEU A 102 6.21 15.43 -11.38
CA LEU A 102 6.37 14.00 -11.64
C LEU A 102 7.79 13.55 -11.30
N LEU A 103 7.89 12.52 -10.47
CA LEU A 103 9.14 11.81 -10.22
C LEU A 103 9.20 10.59 -11.14
N THR A 104 10.33 10.38 -11.81
CA THR A 104 10.52 9.23 -12.71
C THR A 104 11.95 8.74 -12.68
N GLN A 105 12.23 7.59 -13.26
CA GLN A 105 13.59 7.20 -13.64
C GLN A 105 13.93 7.79 -15.02
N SER A 106 15.18 8.22 -15.24
CA SER A 106 15.64 8.86 -16.47
C SER A 106 15.30 8.07 -17.73
N ARG A 107 15.53 6.75 -17.69
CA ARG A 107 15.24 5.79 -18.77
C ARG A 107 13.75 5.65 -19.12
N LEU A 108 12.85 6.00 -18.20
CA LEU A 108 11.41 5.88 -18.43
C LEU A 108 10.83 7.12 -19.10
N ARG A 109 11.56 8.24 -19.13
CA ARG A 109 11.06 9.52 -19.63
C ARG A 109 10.48 9.44 -21.05
N ALA A 110 11.09 8.65 -21.93
CA ALA A 110 10.62 8.48 -23.31
C ALA A 110 9.35 7.63 -23.44
N ARG A 111 8.97 6.87 -22.39
CA ARG A 111 7.75 6.04 -22.36
C ARG A 111 6.55 6.77 -21.76
N LEU A 112 6.78 7.89 -21.10
CA LEU A 112 5.72 8.70 -20.50
C LEU A 112 4.96 9.47 -21.59
N PRO A 113 3.66 9.76 -21.38
CA PRO A 113 2.91 10.64 -22.27
C PRO A 113 3.55 12.02 -22.33
N ASP A 114 3.12 12.87 -23.27
CA ASP A 114 3.57 14.26 -23.32
C ASP A 114 3.26 14.96 -21.99
N LEU A 115 4.31 15.39 -21.30
CA LEU A 115 4.26 15.97 -19.96
C LEU A 115 4.05 17.48 -20.03
N ALA A 116 3.18 17.93 -20.94
CA ALA A 116 3.01 19.34 -21.31
C ALA A 116 2.78 20.23 -20.06
N GLY A 117 3.87 20.84 -19.57
CA GLY A 117 3.89 21.74 -18.41
C GLY A 117 4.29 21.11 -17.07
N GLN A 118 4.37 19.78 -16.93
CA GLN A 118 4.80 19.16 -15.67
C GLN A 118 6.30 19.31 -15.45
N ARG A 119 6.68 19.64 -14.21
CA ARG A 119 8.07 19.56 -13.76
C ARG A 119 8.42 18.09 -13.55
N VAL A 120 9.59 17.69 -14.02
CA VAL A 120 10.05 16.29 -13.96
C VAL A 120 11.35 16.20 -13.19
N VAL A 121 11.39 15.35 -12.18
CA VAL A 121 12.61 15.03 -11.43
C VAL A 121 12.98 13.57 -11.72
N ALA A 122 14.21 13.38 -12.21
CA ALA A 122 14.75 12.05 -12.47
C ALA A 122 15.42 11.51 -11.21
N LEU A 123 14.79 10.53 -10.56
CA LEU A 123 15.19 9.98 -9.25
C LEU A 123 16.60 9.40 -9.22
N ASP A 124 17.10 8.91 -10.36
CA ASP A 124 18.37 8.22 -10.54
C ASP A 124 19.53 9.16 -10.95
N THR A 125 19.23 10.43 -11.29
CA THR A 125 20.24 11.39 -11.79
C THR A 125 20.16 12.77 -11.15
N VAL A 126 19.17 13.02 -10.29
CA VAL A 126 19.06 14.28 -9.55
C VAL A 126 20.27 14.46 -8.62
N ALA A 127 20.96 15.60 -8.77
CA ALA A 127 22.10 15.95 -7.93
C ALA A 127 21.59 16.53 -6.60
N LEU A 128 21.86 15.83 -5.50
CA LEU A 128 21.36 16.16 -4.17
C LEU A 128 22.47 16.16 -3.10
N ASP A 129 23.73 16.03 -3.51
CA ASP A 129 24.86 15.84 -2.59
C ASP A 129 25.04 17.02 -1.61
N ASP A 130 24.65 18.23 -2.03
CA ASP A 130 24.70 19.45 -1.22
C ASP A 130 23.50 19.61 -0.27
N GLU A 131 22.45 18.80 -0.42
CA GLU A 131 21.26 18.88 0.43
C GLU A 131 21.53 18.29 1.83
N PRO A 132 21.04 18.92 2.91
CA PRO A 132 21.20 18.38 4.27
C PRO A 132 20.52 17.01 4.44
N MET A 133 21.26 16.05 5.02
CA MET A 133 20.78 14.68 5.25
C MET A 133 19.83 14.50 6.44
N GLY A 134 19.68 15.51 7.30
CA GLY A 134 18.84 15.44 8.51
C GLY A 134 17.34 15.44 8.20
N ASP A 135 16.53 14.96 9.14
CA ASP A 135 15.07 14.91 8.98
C ASP A 135 14.47 16.31 8.76
N LEU A 136 13.37 16.38 8.01
CA LEU A 136 12.60 17.60 7.84
C LEU A 136 11.55 17.68 8.94
N ASP A 137 11.37 18.85 9.51
CA ASP A 137 10.29 19.10 10.45
C ASP A 137 9.11 19.80 9.77
N VAL A 138 8.37 19.04 8.95
CA VAL A 138 7.14 19.51 8.32
C VAL A 138 5.98 19.27 9.27
N ALA A 139 5.21 20.34 9.55
CA ALA A 139 3.99 20.27 10.35
C ALA A 139 2.89 19.52 9.57
N LEU A 140 2.56 18.31 10.01
CA LEU A 140 1.54 17.47 9.40
C LEU A 140 0.46 17.07 10.41
N GLN A 141 -0.78 17.14 9.97
CA GLN A 141 -1.95 16.65 10.69
C GLN A 141 -2.37 15.29 10.13
N GLY A 142 -3.11 14.51 10.94
CA GLY A 142 -3.60 13.19 10.53
C GLY A 142 -4.50 13.24 9.29
N GLU A 143 -5.22 14.35 9.11
CA GLU A 143 -6.13 14.54 7.98
C GLU A 143 -5.41 14.74 6.65
N HIS A 144 -4.17 15.20 6.64
CA HIS A 144 -3.42 15.43 5.40
C HIS A 144 -3.26 14.14 4.60
N LEU A 145 -3.26 14.27 3.28
CA LEU A 145 -3.13 13.15 2.36
C LEU A 145 -1.76 12.46 2.51
N ALA A 146 -1.78 11.14 2.52
CA ALA A 146 -0.57 10.31 2.49
C ALA A 146 -0.30 9.75 1.10
N TYR A 147 -1.36 9.33 0.39
CA TYR A 147 -1.28 8.80 -0.97
C TYR A 147 -2.63 8.92 -1.68
N VAL A 148 -2.58 8.87 -3.02
CA VAL A 148 -3.77 8.81 -3.87
C VAL A 148 -3.63 7.61 -4.81
N ILE A 149 -4.59 6.69 -4.80
CA ILE A 149 -4.57 5.52 -5.71
C ILE A 149 -5.77 5.55 -6.65
N TYR A 150 -5.49 5.36 -7.94
CA TYR A 150 -6.50 5.36 -8.98
C TYR A 150 -7.13 3.99 -9.15
N THR A 151 -8.44 3.90 -8.95
CA THR A 151 -9.21 2.66 -9.16
C THR A 151 -9.92 2.66 -10.51
N SER A 152 -10.28 1.48 -11.02
CA SER A 152 -11.21 1.36 -12.15
C SER A 152 -12.60 1.78 -11.69
N GLY A 153 -13.05 2.98 -12.09
CA GLY A 153 -14.40 3.42 -11.79
C GLY A 153 -15.45 2.54 -12.48
N SER A 154 -16.57 2.26 -11.80
CA SER A 154 -17.71 1.52 -12.35
C SER A 154 -18.32 2.19 -13.59
N THR A 155 -18.13 3.50 -13.74
CA THR A 155 -18.52 4.30 -14.90
C THR A 155 -17.50 4.23 -16.06
N GLY A 156 -16.49 3.37 -15.94
CA GLY A 156 -15.39 3.22 -16.89
C GLY A 156 -14.28 4.27 -16.74
N ARG A 157 -14.54 5.39 -16.03
CA ARG A 157 -13.53 6.44 -15.81
C ARG A 157 -12.74 6.23 -14.52
N PRO A 158 -11.41 6.13 -14.57
CA PRO A 158 -10.53 6.15 -13.39
C PRO A 158 -10.85 7.26 -12.40
N LYS A 159 -10.76 6.97 -11.10
CA LYS A 159 -10.95 7.92 -9.99
C LYS A 159 -9.85 7.73 -8.93
N GLY A 160 -9.28 8.82 -8.42
CA GLY A 160 -8.24 8.78 -7.39
C GLY A 160 -8.83 8.76 -5.98
N ALA A 161 -8.71 7.66 -5.25
CA ALA A 161 -9.07 7.58 -3.83
C ALA A 161 -7.96 8.21 -2.97
N ALA A 162 -8.29 9.31 -2.28
CA ALA A 162 -7.33 10.14 -1.55
C ALA A 162 -7.29 9.73 -0.06
N ASN A 163 -6.25 8.99 0.32
CA ASN A 163 -6.11 8.41 1.66
C ASN A 163 -5.27 9.30 2.58
N ARG A 164 -5.66 9.34 3.86
CA ARG A 164 -5.12 10.24 4.90
C ARG A 164 -3.99 9.57 5.68
N HIS A 165 -3.11 10.37 6.29
CA HIS A 165 -2.08 9.85 7.18
C HIS A 165 -2.64 9.10 8.39
N ALA A 166 -3.74 9.57 8.99
CA ALA A 166 -4.38 8.92 10.13
C ALA A 166 -4.94 7.54 9.76
N ALA A 167 -5.65 7.44 8.63
CA ALA A 167 -6.18 6.19 8.10
C ALA A 167 -5.07 5.15 7.84
N LEU A 168 -3.98 5.57 7.17
CA LEU A 168 -2.82 4.71 6.94
C LEU A 168 -2.17 4.27 8.24
N PHE A 169 -1.97 5.18 9.20
CA PHE A 169 -1.37 4.85 10.48
C PHE A 169 -2.22 3.85 11.27
N ASN A 170 -3.54 4.05 11.35
CA ASN A 170 -4.45 3.11 12.00
C ASN A 170 -4.30 1.70 11.42
N ARG A 171 -4.35 1.59 10.09
CA ARG A 171 -4.19 0.32 9.37
C ARG A 171 -2.88 -0.40 9.68
N LEU A 172 -1.75 0.32 9.70
CA LEU A 172 -0.44 -0.29 9.96
C LEU A 172 -0.19 -0.56 11.44
N ALA A 173 -0.71 0.28 12.34
CA ALA A 173 -0.64 0.06 13.77
C ALA A 173 -1.42 -1.20 14.18
N TRP A 174 -2.64 -1.36 13.65
CA TRP A 174 -3.40 -2.60 13.81
C TRP A 174 -2.63 -3.81 13.27
N MET A 175 -2.08 -3.72 12.04
CA MET A 175 -1.33 -4.83 11.43
C MET A 175 -0.14 -5.24 12.28
N GLN A 176 0.57 -4.25 12.84
CA GLN A 176 1.67 -4.50 13.75
C GLN A 176 1.21 -5.17 15.05
N GLN A 177 0.10 -4.73 15.63
CA GLN A 177 -0.45 -5.34 16.84
C GLN A 177 -0.92 -6.78 16.60
N ALA A 178 -1.59 -7.03 15.48
CA ALA A 178 -2.17 -8.33 15.14
C ALA A 178 -1.10 -9.35 14.71
N TYR A 179 -0.11 -8.94 13.94
CA TYR A 179 0.83 -9.86 13.26
C TYR A 179 2.29 -9.74 13.73
N ALA A 180 2.59 -8.75 14.58
CA ALA A 180 3.84 -8.61 15.31
C ALA A 180 5.09 -8.81 14.45
N LEU A 181 5.21 -8.05 13.36
CA LEU A 181 6.41 -8.05 12.52
C LEU A 181 7.62 -7.61 13.35
N ARG A 182 8.74 -8.32 13.17
CA ARG A 182 9.96 -8.13 13.93
C ARG A 182 11.09 -7.59 13.05
N PRO A 183 12.12 -6.96 13.63
CA PRO A 183 13.25 -6.47 12.86
C PRO A 183 14.05 -7.53 12.08
N ASP A 184 13.96 -8.81 12.45
CA ASP A 184 14.55 -9.94 11.72
C ASP A 184 13.68 -10.46 10.57
N ASP A 185 12.45 -9.95 10.43
CA ASP A 185 11.55 -10.35 9.37
C ASP A 185 11.89 -9.71 8.03
N VAL A 186 11.45 -10.37 6.96
CA VAL A 186 11.67 -9.96 5.57
C VAL A 186 10.32 -9.91 4.88
N VAL A 187 9.93 -8.72 4.43
CA VAL A 187 8.69 -8.48 3.68
C VAL A 187 9.04 -8.36 2.20
N LEU A 188 8.29 -9.07 1.35
CA LEU A 188 8.44 -9.02 -0.10
C LEU A 188 7.54 -7.92 -0.70
N GLN A 189 8.14 -6.96 -1.38
CA GLN A 189 7.46 -5.99 -2.23
C GLN A 189 7.26 -6.62 -3.61
N LYS A 190 6.05 -7.12 -3.89
CA LYS A 190 5.72 -7.74 -5.18
C LYS A 190 4.41 -7.26 -5.79
N THR A 191 3.61 -6.52 -5.04
CA THR A 191 2.38 -5.97 -5.58
C THR A 191 2.73 -4.76 -6.45
N PRO A 192 2.11 -4.55 -7.63
CA PRO A 192 2.34 -3.33 -8.38
C PRO A 192 1.97 -2.12 -7.51
N PHE A 193 2.82 -1.09 -7.49
CA PHE A 193 2.68 0.03 -6.55
C PHE A 193 1.48 0.94 -6.82
N SER A 194 0.79 0.73 -7.95
CA SER A 194 -0.50 1.30 -8.31
C SER A 194 -1.70 0.66 -7.58
N PHE A 195 -1.49 -0.44 -6.84
CA PHE A 195 -2.48 -1.03 -5.95
C PHE A 195 -2.15 -0.73 -4.49
N ASP A 196 -3.18 -0.50 -3.69
CA ASP A 196 -3.10 -0.10 -2.29
C ASP A 196 -2.47 -1.14 -1.36
N VAL A 197 -2.59 -2.42 -1.66
CA VAL A 197 -1.86 -3.49 -0.96
C VAL A 197 -0.35 -3.23 -0.91
N SER A 198 0.23 -2.63 -1.96
CA SER A 198 1.66 -2.31 -1.97
C SER A 198 2.07 -1.33 -0.87
N VAL A 199 1.14 -0.49 -0.38
CA VAL A 199 1.40 0.55 0.62
C VAL A 199 1.89 -0.08 1.91
N TRP A 200 1.26 -1.16 2.40
CA TRP A 200 1.76 -1.84 3.59
C TRP A 200 3.03 -2.65 3.30
N GLU A 201 3.19 -3.19 2.09
CA GLU A 201 4.45 -3.85 1.70
C GLU A 201 5.62 -2.88 1.84
N PHE A 202 5.47 -1.62 1.40
CA PHE A 202 6.51 -0.59 1.55
C PHE A 202 6.72 -0.17 3.00
N PHE A 203 5.66 0.24 3.70
CA PHE A 203 5.84 1.01 4.93
C PHE A 203 5.83 0.19 6.22
N TRP A 204 5.09 -0.93 6.27
CA TRP A 204 5.04 -1.77 7.47
C TRP A 204 6.40 -2.32 7.90
N PRO A 205 7.24 -2.92 7.02
CA PRO A 205 8.57 -3.36 7.44
C PRO A 205 9.45 -2.19 7.89
N LEU A 206 9.40 -1.08 7.16
CA LEU A 206 10.25 0.08 7.41
C LEU A 206 9.92 0.78 8.74
N MET A 207 8.65 0.82 9.16
CA MET A 207 8.28 1.43 10.43
C MET A 207 8.73 0.64 11.66
N VAL A 208 9.03 -0.67 11.51
CA VAL A 208 9.42 -1.55 12.63
C VAL A 208 10.89 -1.97 12.63
N GLY A 209 11.65 -1.64 11.58
CA GLY A 209 13.07 -1.98 11.49
C GLY A 209 13.33 -3.30 10.76
N ALA A 210 12.34 -3.85 10.06
CA ALA A 210 12.45 -5.08 9.27
C ALA A 210 13.03 -4.80 7.87
N ARG A 211 13.30 -5.85 7.10
CA ARG A 211 13.85 -5.72 5.74
C ARG A 211 12.76 -5.77 4.68
N LEU A 212 12.79 -4.83 3.74
CA LEU A 212 12.00 -4.84 2.51
C LEU A 212 12.82 -5.41 1.35
N VAL A 213 12.29 -6.41 0.64
CA VAL A 213 12.92 -6.98 -0.56
C VAL A 213 12.06 -6.69 -1.77
N MET A 214 12.62 -6.05 -2.79
CA MET A 214 11.93 -5.75 -4.03
C MET A 214 11.96 -6.96 -4.96
N ALA A 215 10.79 -7.47 -5.35
CA ALA A 215 10.70 -8.51 -6.36
C ALA A 215 11.10 -7.97 -7.74
N PRO A 216 11.88 -8.71 -8.55
CA PRO A 216 12.22 -8.25 -9.88
C PRO A 216 10.96 -8.07 -10.75
N PRO A 217 11.04 -7.26 -11.82
CA PRO A 217 9.94 -7.13 -12.78
C PRO A 217 9.44 -8.50 -13.26
N GLY A 218 8.13 -8.65 -13.40
CA GLY A 218 7.51 -9.92 -13.83
C GLY A 218 7.40 -11.03 -12.76
N ALA A 219 8.26 -11.05 -11.74
CA ALA A 219 8.29 -12.13 -10.72
C ALA A 219 6.95 -12.36 -10.01
N HIS A 220 6.16 -11.30 -9.84
CA HIS A 220 4.83 -11.38 -9.22
C HIS A 220 3.81 -12.24 -9.98
N ARG A 221 4.11 -12.67 -11.22
CA ARG A 221 3.28 -13.55 -12.06
C ARG A 221 3.89 -14.95 -12.26
N ASP A 222 5.10 -15.18 -11.73
CA ASP A 222 5.83 -16.44 -11.91
C ASP A 222 6.07 -17.12 -10.54
N PRO A 223 5.32 -18.19 -10.23
CA PRO A 223 5.51 -18.97 -9.01
C PRO A 223 6.95 -19.48 -8.78
N GLY A 224 7.64 -19.91 -9.84
CA GLY A 224 9.00 -20.45 -9.73
C GLY A 224 9.97 -19.39 -9.23
N THR A 225 9.98 -18.23 -9.89
CA THR A 225 10.77 -17.07 -9.46
C THR A 225 10.41 -16.63 -8.03
N LEU A 226 9.13 -16.68 -7.63
CA LEU A 226 8.74 -16.35 -6.25
C LEU A 226 9.33 -17.33 -5.23
N ILE A 227 9.29 -18.64 -5.50
CA ILE A 227 9.86 -19.66 -4.61
C ILE A 227 11.37 -19.45 -4.44
N GLU A 228 12.09 -19.25 -5.55
CA GLU A 228 13.52 -18.96 -5.53
C GLU A 228 13.83 -17.70 -4.71
N LEU A 229 13.04 -16.64 -4.91
CA LEU A 229 13.21 -15.39 -4.17
C LEU A 229 12.91 -15.55 -2.67
N ILE A 230 11.84 -16.27 -2.32
CA ILE A 230 11.51 -16.58 -0.93
C ILE A 230 12.66 -17.29 -0.24
N ARG A 231 13.24 -18.31 -0.88
CA ARG A 231 14.37 -19.09 -0.34
C ARG A 231 15.64 -18.25 -0.22
N SER A 232 16.01 -17.57 -1.30
CA SER A 232 17.27 -16.81 -1.40
C SER A 232 17.33 -15.62 -0.44
N GLN A 233 16.19 -14.95 -0.20
CA GLN A 233 16.09 -13.78 0.66
C GLN A 233 15.48 -14.08 2.03
N ALA A 234 15.16 -15.35 2.32
CA ALA A 234 14.46 -15.80 3.52
C ALA A 234 13.21 -14.96 3.81
N VAL A 235 12.37 -14.74 2.80
CA VAL A 235 11.12 -13.96 2.93
C VAL A 235 10.26 -14.60 4.01
N THR A 236 9.78 -13.80 4.96
CA THR A 236 8.91 -14.27 6.04
C THR A 236 7.47 -13.84 5.87
N THR A 237 7.23 -12.79 5.08
CA THR A 237 5.91 -12.17 4.94
C THR A 237 5.67 -11.74 3.49
N LEU A 238 4.54 -12.14 2.92
CA LEU A 238 4.10 -11.71 1.59
C LEU A 238 2.58 -11.72 1.46
N HIS A 239 2.11 -10.96 0.48
CA HIS A 239 0.71 -10.93 0.04
C HIS A 239 0.45 -11.93 -1.09
N PHE A 240 -0.79 -12.38 -1.28
CA PHE A 240 -1.29 -12.92 -2.53
C PHE A 240 -2.70 -12.40 -2.85
N VAL A 241 -2.98 -12.20 -4.13
CA VAL A 241 -4.36 -12.28 -4.61
C VAL A 241 -4.72 -13.77 -4.66
N PRO A 242 -5.92 -14.23 -4.24
CA PRO A 242 -6.28 -15.65 -4.22
C PRO A 242 -5.99 -16.42 -5.50
N SER A 243 -6.28 -15.86 -6.68
CA SER A 243 -5.90 -16.45 -7.97
C SER A 243 -4.38 -16.71 -8.12
N MET A 244 -3.54 -15.80 -7.64
CA MET A 244 -2.08 -15.99 -7.62
C MET A 244 -1.63 -16.98 -6.55
N LEU A 245 -2.30 -17.02 -5.39
CA LEU A 245 -2.05 -18.07 -4.39
C LEU A 245 -2.34 -19.45 -4.98
N GLN A 246 -3.41 -19.60 -5.78
CA GLN A 246 -3.74 -20.85 -6.45
C GLN A 246 -2.63 -21.29 -7.42
N ALA A 247 -2.11 -20.37 -8.24
CA ALA A 247 -0.99 -20.64 -9.13
C ALA A 247 0.28 -21.01 -8.35
N PHE A 248 0.57 -20.30 -7.26
CA PHE A 248 1.70 -20.59 -6.39
C PHE A 248 1.59 -21.98 -5.75
N MET A 249 0.41 -22.34 -5.20
CA MET A 249 0.14 -23.65 -4.61
C MET A 249 0.17 -24.82 -5.61
N ALA A 250 0.15 -24.56 -6.91
CA ALA A 250 0.27 -25.59 -7.94
C ALA A 250 1.74 -26.00 -8.21
N HIS A 251 2.72 -25.28 -7.66
CA HIS A 251 4.13 -25.57 -7.84
C HIS A 251 4.64 -26.59 -6.80
N ASP A 252 5.40 -27.59 -7.23
CA ASP A 252 5.82 -28.72 -6.36
C ASP A 252 6.75 -28.29 -5.21
N GLU A 253 7.53 -27.23 -5.42
CA GLU A 253 8.51 -26.74 -4.44
C GLU A 253 7.94 -25.80 -3.36
N VAL A 254 6.63 -25.58 -3.28
CA VAL A 254 6.02 -24.67 -2.28
C VAL A 254 6.46 -25.01 -0.86
N ALA A 255 6.51 -26.30 -0.51
CA ALA A 255 6.90 -26.76 0.83
C ALA A 255 8.36 -26.41 1.19
N SER A 256 9.19 -26.02 0.21
CA SER A 256 10.55 -25.54 0.45
C SER A 256 10.61 -24.10 0.98
N CYS A 257 9.50 -23.37 0.98
CA CYS A 257 9.38 -21.99 1.47
C CYS A 257 9.30 -21.94 3.02
N THR A 258 10.27 -22.53 3.69
CA THR A 258 10.28 -22.74 5.15
C THR A 258 10.47 -21.47 5.97
N SER A 259 10.92 -20.37 5.36
CA SER A 259 11.04 -19.07 6.02
C SER A 259 9.71 -18.34 6.19
N LEU A 260 8.66 -18.72 5.43
CA LEU A 260 7.36 -18.07 5.47
C LEU A 260 6.72 -18.20 6.84
N ARG A 261 6.34 -17.07 7.44
CA ARG A 261 5.62 -16.99 8.72
C ARG A 261 4.21 -16.45 8.53
N ARG A 262 4.01 -15.58 7.55
CA ARG A 262 2.74 -14.88 7.29
C ARG A 262 2.46 -14.82 5.79
N VAL A 263 1.37 -15.45 5.38
CA VAL A 263 0.79 -15.33 4.05
C VAL A 263 -0.51 -14.55 4.19
N VAL A 264 -0.56 -13.36 3.58
CA VAL A 264 -1.74 -12.49 3.60
C VAL A 264 -2.45 -12.61 2.25
N CYS A 265 -3.77 -12.79 2.24
CA CYS A 265 -4.59 -12.81 1.03
C CYS A 265 -5.61 -11.68 1.06
N SER A 266 -5.80 -10.99 -0.06
CA SER A 266 -6.90 -10.04 -0.25
C SER A 266 -7.14 -9.74 -1.73
N GLY A 267 -8.24 -9.04 -2.03
CA GLY A 267 -8.60 -8.59 -3.39
C GLY A 267 -9.59 -9.49 -4.14
N GLU A 268 -9.76 -10.75 -3.71
CA GLU A 268 -10.78 -11.67 -4.22
C GLU A 268 -11.34 -12.51 -3.06
N ALA A 269 -12.45 -13.20 -3.29
CA ALA A 269 -12.93 -14.22 -2.36
C ALA A 269 -11.92 -15.37 -2.29
N LEU A 270 -11.45 -15.72 -1.09
CA LEU A 270 -10.54 -16.84 -0.88
C LEU A 270 -11.32 -18.18 -0.84
N PRO A 271 -11.07 -19.12 -1.78
CA PRO A 271 -11.74 -20.41 -1.77
C PRO A 271 -11.34 -21.28 -0.56
N ALA A 272 -12.30 -22.00 0.01
CA ALA A 272 -12.06 -22.86 1.17
C ALA A 272 -11.06 -23.99 0.85
N ASP A 273 -11.14 -24.60 -0.33
CA ASP A 273 -10.19 -25.64 -0.77
C ASP A 273 -8.76 -25.11 -0.92
N LEU A 274 -8.61 -23.84 -1.34
CA LEU A 274 -7.32 -23.20 -1.51
C LEU A 274 -6.69 -22.89 -0.15
N GLN A 275 -7.48 -22.34 0.80
CA GLN A 275 -7.06 -22.19 2.20
C GLN A 275 -6.53 -23.52 2.76
N ASP A 276 -7.32 -24.57 2.57
CA ASP A 276 -7.04 -25.91 3.08
C ASP A 276 -5.73 -26.49 2.55
N ARG A 277 -5.51 -26.35 1.24
CA ARG A 277 -4.25 -26.74 0.58
C ARG A 277 -3.07 -25.92 1.10
N ALA A 278 -3.23 -24.61 1.21
CA ALA A 278 -2.16 -23.72 1.70
C ALA A 278 -1.76 -24.02 3.14
N LEU A 279 -2.73 -24.21 4.04
CA LEU A 279 -2.47 -24.56 5.45
C LEU A 279 -1.79 -25.94 5.58
N ARG A 280 -2.08 -26.89 4.69
CA ARG A 280 -1.41 -28.21 4.67
C ARG A 280 -0.01 -28.16 4.06
N ALA A 281 0.21 -27.35 3.03
CA ALA A 281 1.50 -27.21 2.37
C ALA A 281 2.50 -26.36 3.19
N LEU A 282 2.00 -25.39 3.98
CA LEU A 282 2.78 -24.47 4.79
C LEU A 282 2.29 -24.45 6.26
N PRO A 283 2.34 -25.58 6.98
CA PRO A 283 1.72 -25.71 8.31
C PRO A 283 2.36 -24.84 9.41
N TRP A 284 3.55 -24.29 9.17
CA TRP A 284 4.24 -23.37 10.06
C TRP A 284 3.92 -21.89 9.80
N SER A 285 3.27 -21.58 8.68
CA SER A 285 2.91 -20.20 8.31
C SER A 285 1.45 -19.92 8.68
N GLY A 286 1.19 -18.72 9.20
CA GLY A 286 -0.17 -18.20 9.27
C GLY A 286 -0.69 -17.86 7.87
N LEU A 287 -1.98 -18.10 7.64
CA LEU A 287 -2.73 -17.64 6.47
C LEU A 287 -3.84 -16.69 6.96
N PHE A 288 -3.86 -15.49 6.39
CA PHE A 288 -4.78 -14.42 6.80
C PHE A 288 -5.55 -13.92 5.60
N ASN A 289 -6.88 -13.98 5.67
CA ASN A 289 -7.76 -13.40 4.65
C ASN A 289 -8.14 -11.98 5.11
N LEU A 290 -7.80 -10.98 4.32
CA LEU A 290 -8.11 -9.58 4.54
C LEU A 290 -9.07 -9.08 3.45
N TYR A 291 -9.85 -8.08 3.80
CA TYR A 291 -10.77 -7.43 2.86
C TYR A 291 -10.80 -5.94 3.11
N GLY A 292 -10.72 -5.16 2.05
CA GLY A 292 -11.14 -3.77 2.03
C GLY A 292 -11.02 -3.15 0.64
N PRO A 293 -11.81 -2.09 0.39
CA PRO A 293 -11.67 -1.27 -0.81
C PRO A 293 -10.59 -0.20 -0.61
N THR A 294 -10.08 0.34 -1.72
CA THR A 294 -9.09 1.44 -1.72
C THR A 294 -9.59 2.71 -1.02
N GLU A 295 -10.91 2.89 -0.97
CA GLU A 295 -11.60 3.96 -0.27
C GLU A 295 -11.58 3.84 1.27
N ALA A 296 -11.05 2.74 1.82
CA ALA A 296 -10.96 2.51 3.26
C ALA A 296 -9.58 1.96 3.69
N ALA A 297 -8.50 2.63 3.26
CA ALA A 297 -7.12 2.35 3.66
C ALA A 297 -6.72 0.86 3.63
N ILE A 298 -6.76 0.28 2.43
CA ILE A 298 -6.24 -1.05 2.06
C ILE A 298 -7.13 -2.21 2.53
N ASP A 299 -7.19 -2.50 3.83
CA ASP A 299 -8.03 -3.58 4.36
C ASP A 299 -8.73 -3.12 5.64
N VAL A 300 -10.02 -3.43 5.77
CA VAL A 300 -10.90 -3.04 6.89
C VAL A 300 -11.35 -4.21 7.76
N THR A 301 -11.34 -5.43 7.23
CA THR A 301 -11.67 -6.63 7.99
C THR A 301 -10.60 -7.70 7.85
N HIS A 302 -10.55 -8.61 8.82
CA HIS A 302 -9.58 -9.69 8.84
C HIS A 302 -10.17 -11.01 9.34
N TRP A 303 -9.66 -12.09 8.78
CA TRP A 303 -9.92 -13.47 9.21
C TRP A 303 -8.61 -14.26 9.27
N THR A 304 -8.41 -14.99 10.37
CA THR A 304 -7.30 -15.95 10.48
C THR A 304 -7.80 -17.32 10.04
N CYS A 305 -7.27 -17.79 8.91
CA CYS A 305 -7.66 -19.05 8.28
C CYS A 305 -7.29 -20.26 9.15
N ARG A 306 -8.17 -21.28 9.17
CA ARG A 306 -8.04 -22.48 10.01
C ARG A 306 -8.64 -23.68 9.29
N LEU A 307 -8.20 -24.89 9.62
CA LEU A 307 -8.82 -26.14 9.16
C LEU A 307 -10.05 -26.46 10.03
N ASP A 308 -11.13 -25.68 9.88
CA ASP A 308 -12.36 -25.76 10.69
C ASP A 308 -13.61 -26.17 9.87
N GLY A 309 -13.45 -26.41 8.57
CA GLY A 309 -14.51 -26.95 7.71
C GLY A 309 -15.55 -25.93 7.24
N HIS A 310 -15.27 -24.62 7.33
CA HIS A 310 -16.14 -23.61 6.73
C HIS A 310 -16.30 -23.81 5.21
N ALA A 311 -17.54 -23.69 4.71
CA ALA A 311 -17.84 -23.81 3.28
C ALA A 311 -17.26 -22.66 2.43
N SER A 312 -16.98 -21.51 3.05
CA SER A 312 -16.37 -20.33 2.43
C SER A 312 -15.50 -19.61 3.46
N VAL A 313 -14.37 -19.03 3.05
CA VAL A 313 -13.53 -18.24 3.97
C VAL A 313 -14.17 -16.86 4.21
N PRO A 314 -14.53 -16.50 5.46
CA PRO A 314 -15.10 -15.19 5.76
C PRO A 314 -14.11 -14.05 5.53
N ILE A 315 -14.62 -12.84 5.32
CA ILE A 315 -13.83 -11.60 5.42
C ILE A 315 -13.56 -11.19 6.89
N GLY A 316 -14.29 -11.82 7.82
CA GLY A 316 -14.04 -11.77 9.26
C GLY A 316 -14.55 -10.51 9.95
N ALA A 317 -13.76 -9.99 10.90
CA ALA A 317 -14.15 -8.90 11.80
C ALA A 317 -13.42 -7.60 11.46
N PRO A 318 -13.98 -6.43 11.79
CA PRO A 318 -13.33 -5.14 11.56
C PRO A 318 -12.00 -5.01 12.30
N ILE A 319 -11.06 -4.27 11.71
CA ILE A 319 -9.80 -3.87 12.35
C ILE A 319 -10.04 -2.72 13.35
N SER A 320 -8.98 -2.28 14.04
CA SER A 320 -9.06 -1.17 15.00
C SER A 320 -9.69 0.09 14.38
N ASP A 321 -10.47 0.81 15.19
CA ASP A 321 -11.11 2.09 14.84
C ASP A 321 -11.90 2.06 13.52
N THR A 322 -12.43 0.89 13.16
CA THR A 322 -13.22 0.65 11.96
C THR A 322 -14.57 0.05 12.34
N ARG A 323 -15.63 0.52 11.68
CA ARG A 323 -17.00 -0.01 11.83
C ARG A 323 -17.45 -0.61 10.51
N THR A 324 -18.18 -1.72 10.59
CA THR A 324 -18.77 -2.40 9.43
C THR A 324 -20.24 -2.63 9.68
N TRP A 325 -21.08 -2.28 8.71
CA TRP A 325 -22.51 -2.44 8.78
C TRP A 325 -23.02 -3.21 7.56
N VAL A 326 -23.96 -4.13 7.77
CA VAL A 326 -24.70 -4.74 6.67
C VAL A 326 -26.11 -4.18 6.73
N LEU A 327 -26.47 -3.38 5.73
CA LEU A 327 -27.68 -2.56 5.73
C LEU A 327 -28.64 -2.95 4.61
N ASP A 328 -29.93 -2.73 4.82
CA ASP A 328 -30.95 -2.78 3.77
C ASP A 328 -31.00 -1.48 2.95
N ALA A 329 -31.95 -1.41 2.00
CA ALA A 329 -32.12 -0.26 1.11
C ALA A 329 -32.54 1.05 1.84
N ASP A 330 -33.07 0.93 3.06
CA ASP A 330 -33.52 2.04 3.90
C ASP A 330 -32.48 2.38 5.00
N LEU A 331 -31.26 1.83 4.90
CA LEU A 331 -30.15 1.97 5.85
C LEU A 331 -30.39 1.37 7.24
N ASN A 332 -31.29 0.38 7.36
CA ASN A 332 -31.46 -0.36 8.62
C ASN A 332 -30.50 -1.55 8.69
N PRO A 333 -29.89 -1.85 9.85
CA PRO A 333 -29.10 -3.07 10.03
C PRO A 333 -29.93 -4.33 9.81
N VAL A 334 -29.44 -5.23 8.95
CA VAL A 334 -30.10 -6.52 8.69
C VAL A 334 -29.77 -7.55 9.78
N ALA A 335 -30.66 -8.52 9.98
CA ALA A 335 -30.45 -9.62 10.92
C ALA A 335 -29.35 -10.59 10.45
N PRO A 336 -28.68 -11.32 11.37
CA PRO A 336 -27.69 -12.33 11.00
C PRO A 336 -28.23 -13.36 9.98
N GLY A 337 -27.47 -13.59 8.91
CA GLY A 337 -27.82 -14.51 7.83
C GLY A 337 -28.69 -13.90 6.71
N VAL A 338 -29.19 -12.67 6.89
CA VAL A 338 -29.90 -11.93 5.85
C VAL A 338 -28.90 -11.14 5.00
N PRO A 339 -28.90 -11.27 3.66
CA PRO A 339 -28.04 -10.46 2.80
C PRO A 339 -28.42 -8.97 2.86
N GLY A 340 -27.41 -8.10 2.83
CA GLY A 340 -27.54 -6.65 2.70
C GLY A 340 -26.28 -6.05 2.08
N GLU A 341 -26.25 -4.73 1.94
CA GLU A 341 -25.12 -3.98 1.41
C GLU A 341 -24.13 -3.63 2.52
N LEU A 342 -22.83 -3.79 2.26
CA LEU A 342 -21.78 -3.50 3.22
C LEU A 342 -21.43 -2.00 3.21
N TYR A 343 -21.41 -1.41 4.40
CA TYR A 343 -20.98 -0.04 4.64
C TYR A 343 -19.82 -0.01 5.62
N LEU A 344 -18.85 0.86 5.38
CA LEU A 344 -17.63 0.99 6.16
C LEU A 344 -17.57 2.35 6.82
N GLY A 345 -17.24 2.41 8.10
CA GLY A 345 -17.10 3.65 8.87
C GLY A 345 -15.81 3.69 9.68
N GLY A 346 -15.50 4.85 10.25
CA GLY A 346 -14.37 5.03 11.17
C GLY A 346 -13.11 5.60 10.53
N GLU A 347 -11.99 5.45 11.24
CA GLU A 347 -10.74 6.16 10.96
C GLU A 347 -10.08 5.74 9.64
N GLY A 348 -10.35 4.50 9.20
CA GLY A 348 -9.82 3.95 7.96
C GLY A 348 -10.34 4.60 6.68
N LEU A 349 -11.40 5.41 6.74
CA LEU A 349 -11.97 6.02 5.54
C LEU A 349 -11.01 7.00 4.86
N ALA A 350 -10.96 6.90 3.52
CA ALA A 350 -10.36 7.91 2.67
C ALA A 350 -11.05 9.27 2.88
N ARG A 351 -10.35 10.35 2.51
CA ARG A 351 -10.96 11.68 2.50
C ARG A 351 -12.10 11.74 1.49
N GLY A 352 -11.93 11.08 0.35
CA GLY A 352 -12.89 11.00 -0.75
C GLY A 352 -12.17 10.73 -2.07
N TYR A 353 -12.82 11.10 -3.17
CA TYR A 353 -12.21 11.05 -4.51
C TYR A 353 -11.61 12.41 -4.88
N LEU A 354 -10.34 12.40 -5.28
CA LEU A 354 -9.59 13.58 -5.71
C LEU A 354 -10.36 14.29 -6.84
N ASN A 355 -10.58 15.61 -6.69
CA ASN A 355 -11.26 16.45 -7.68
C ASN A 355 -12.65 15.95 -8.13
N ARG A 356 -13.36 15.20 -7.25
CA ARG A 356 -14.66 14.56 -7.56
C ARG A 356 -15.64 14.65 -6.38
N ALA A 357 -16.00 15.87 -6.00
CA ALA A 357 -16.90 16.13 -4.86
C ALA A 357 -18.28 15.44 -5.00
N GLY A 358 -18.88 15.47 -6.20
CA GLY A 358 -20.18 14.82 -6.44
C GLY A 358 -20.14 13.30 -6.20
N LEU A 359 -19.17 12.60 -6.79
CA LEU A 359 -18.99 11.16 -6.58
C LEU A 359 -18.61 10.84 -5.13
N THR A 360 -17.87 11.74 -4.48
CA THR A 360 -17.53 11.61 -3.06
C THR A 360 -18.80 11.65 -2.21
N ALA A 361 -19.69 12.62 -2.43
CA ALA A 361 -20.96 12.72 -1.70
C ALA A 361 -21.91 11.54 -1.96
N GLU A 362 -21.85 10.93 -3.15
CA GLU A 362 -22.64 9.73 -3.49
C GLU A 362 -22.17 8.48 -2.73
N ARG A 363 -20.85 8.34 -2.53
CA ARG A 363 -20.25 7.11 -1.96
C ARG A 363 -19.88 7.22 -0.49
N PHE A 364 -19.55 8.41 -0.01
CA PHE A 364 -19.22 8.71 1.38
C PHE A 364 -20.39 9.48 2.00
N VAL A 365 -21.40 8.73 2.45
CA VAL A 365 -22.66 9.26 3.00
C VAL A 365 -22.53 9.55 4.49
N ALA A 366 -23.51 10.25 5.06
CA ALA A 366 -23.57 10.47 6.51
C ALA A 366 -23.76 9.14 7.25
N ASP A 367 -23.10 8.97 8.40
CA ASP A 367 -23.29 7.82 9.27
C ASP A 367 -24.49 8.04 10.21
N PRO A 368 -25.65 7.35 10.02
CA PRO A 368 -26.81 7.52 10.88
C PRO A 368 -26.60 6.91 12.27
N PHE A 369 -25.55 6.12 12.47
CA PHE A 369 -25.22 5.46 13.73
C PHE A 369 -24.19 6.24 14.56
N ASP A 370 -23.64 7.32 14.00
CA ASP A 370 -22.63 8.15 14.67
C ASP A 370 -23.22 9.48 15.14
N GLY A 371 -23.20 9.69 16.46
CA GLY A 371 -23.75 10.90 17.08
C GLY A 371 -22.91 12.17 16.87
N GLU A 372 -21.70 12.05 16.31
CA GLU A 372 -20.72 13.15 16.19
C GLU A 372 -20.45 13.56 14.73
N GLY A 373 -21.24 13.07 13.77
CA GLY A 373 -21.14 13.48 12.36
C GLY A 373 -20.15 12.66 11.52
N GLY A 374 -20.01 11.37 11.83
CA GLY A 374 -19.25 10.41 11.03
C GLY A 374 -19.77 10.19 9.61
N ARG A 375 -19.00 9.43 8.84
CA ARG A 375 -19.32 9.06 7.45
C ARG A 375 -19.30 7.55 7.28
N LEU A 376 -20.11 7.05 6.36
CA LEU A 376 -20.05 5.69 5.84
C LEU A 376 -19.63 5.68 4.37
N TYR A 377 -18.69 4.81 4.01
CA TYR A 377 -18.41 4.45 2.63
C TYR A 377 -19.27 3.26 2.21
N ARG A 378 -19.99 3.44 1.12
CA ARG A 378 -20.80 2.41 0.45
C ARG A 378 -19.92 1.60 -0.52
N THR A 379 -19.69 0.32 -0.20
CA THR A 379 -18.68 -0.53 -0.87
C THR A 379 -18.91 -0.75 -2.36
#